data_AF-A0A7S1K2D5-F1
#
_entry.id   AF-A0A7S1K2D5-F1
#
_cell.length_a   1.000
_cell.length_b   1.000
_cell.length_c   1.000
_cell.angle_alpha   90.00
_cell.angle_beta   90.00
_cell.angle_gamma   90.00
#
_symmetry.space_group_name_H-M   'P 1'
#
loop_
_entity.id
_entity.type
_entity.pdbx_description
1 polymer ?
#
loop_
_entity_poly.entity_id
_entity_poly.type
_entity_poly.pdbx_seq_one_letter_code
_entity_poly.pdbx_strand_id
1 'polypeptide(L)'
;GLEEKVLSFAVECCDNDNVQFYATYGAVVGRYTSAPICLPVESEALLEQGAADYEFQEQLSERQFRQLLDKVKEVTGKGNGAGDQEMTDASEPSASSLRTWEATYSHFTFTEKRLEGDVVVVLDAAQQVKGMTRTQRLGELTFYRPNSDLHYQVAAVTRRGWQRPAEMR
;
A
#
# COMPACT_ATOMS: atom_id res chain seq x y z
N GLY A 1 12.18 17.07 9.80
CA GLY A 1 12.06 16.85 8.33
C GLY A 1 10.96 15.85 8.00
N LEU A 2 10.64 15.56 6.72
CA LEU A 2 9.64 14.53 6.37
C LEU A 2 10.04 13.14 6.90
N GLU A 3 11.30 12.77 6.74
CA GLU A 3 11.86 11.51 7.26
C GLU A 3 11.68 11.36 8.77
N GLU A 4 11.93 12.43 9.53
CA GLU A 4 11.74 12.46 10.97
C GLU A 4 10.27 12.25 11.37
N LYS A 5 9.32 12.79 10.61
CA LYS A 5 7.89 12.56 10.85
C LYS A 5 7.49 11.11 10.57
N VAL A 6 8.04 10.50 9.51
CA VAL A 6 7.83 9.07 9.21
C VAL A 6 8.42 8.20 10.31
N LEU A 7 9.62 8.52 10.79
CA LEU A 7 10.27 7.80 11.88
C LEU A 7 9.50 7.92 13.20
N SER A 8 9.04 9.13 13.57
CA SER A 8 8.20 9.34 14.76
C SER A 8 6.93 8.50 14.69
N PHE A 9 6.23 8.58 13.55
CA PHE A 9 5.02 7.78 13.32
C PHE A 9 5.29 6.26 13.42
N ALA A 10 6.40 5.79 12.84
CA ALA A 10 6.77 4.38 12.93
C ALA A 10 7.05 3.95 14.38
N VAL A 11 7.79 4.76 15.14
CA VAL A 11 8.10 4.52 16.55
C VAL A 11 6.82 4.48 17.39
N GLU A 12 5.91 5.45 17.20
CA GLU A 12 4.62 5.50 17.89
C GLU A 12 3.76 4.26 17.61
N CYS A 13 3.83 3.71 16.40
CA CYS A 13 3.09 2.51 16.05
C CYS A 13 3.72 1.22 16.62
N CYS A 14 5.04 1.18 16.79
CA CYS A 14 5.80 0.00 17.22
C CYS A 14 5.46 -0.50 18.64
N ASP A 15 4.77 0.30 19.46
CA ASP A 15 4.25 -0.14 20.76
C ASP A 15 3.10 -1.17 20.63
N ASN A 16 2.62 -1.42 19.42
CA ASN A 16 1.58 -2.41 19.12
C ASN A 16 2.19 -3.75 18.64
N ASP A 17 1.50 -4.86 18.89
CA ASP A 17 1.91 -6.16 18.37
C ASP A 17 1.54 -6.34 16.88
N ASN A 18 2.39 -7.03 16.13
CA ASN A 18 2.16 -7.43 14.73
C ASN A 18 1.85 -6.25 13.78
N VAL A 19 2.61 -5.17 13.93
CA VAL A 19 2.51 -3.99 13.06
C VAL A 19 3.03 -4.31 11.67
N GLN A 20 2.29 -3.88 10.66
CA GLN A 20 2.70 -3.86 9.27
C GLN A 20 2.56 -2.43 8.76
N PHE A 21 3.61 -1.97 8.09
CA PHE A 21 3.61 -0.71 7.35
C PHE A 21 3.45 -1.02 5.87
N TYR A 22 2.61 -0.26 5.19
CA TYR A 22 2.52 -0.30 3.74
C TYR A 22 2.31 1.10 3.19
N ALA A 23 2.72 1.29 1.93
CA ALA A 23 2.46 2.50 1.18
C ALA A 23 1.51 2.18 0.03
N THR A 24 0.47 2.98 -0.14
CA THR A 24 -0.46 2.92 -1.27
C THR A 24 -0.32 4.17 -2.13
N TYR A 25 -0.41 4.00 -3.44
CA TYR A 25 -0.50 5.11 -4.37
C TYR A 25 -1.97 5.41 -4.68
N GLY A 26 -2.29 6.69 -4.86
CA GLY A 26 -3.66 7.13 -5.09
C GLY A 26 -3.75 8.61 -5.44
N ALA A 27 -4.98 9.13 -5.35
CA ALA A 27 -5.31 10.53 -5.57
C ALA A 27 -5.68 11.22 -4.25
N VAL A 28 -5.43 12.53 -4.17
CA VAL A 28 -5.93 13.38 -3.08
C VAL A 28 -6.93 14.34 -3.71
N VAL A 29 -8.17 14.23 -3.27
CA VAL A 29 -9.29 14.99 -3.82
C VAL A 29 -9.96 15.80 -2.74
N GLY A 30 -10.59 16.91 -3.12
CA GLY A 30 -11.38 17.71 -2.20
C GLY A 30 -12.61 16.92 -1.77
N ARG A 31 -12.87 16.81 -0.46
CA ARG A 31 -13.96 15.99 0.09
C ARG A 31 -15.34 16.39 -0.45
N TYR A 32 -15.52 17.68 -0.74
CA TYR A 32 -16.80 18.23 -1.21
C TYR A 32 -16.91 18.35 -2.73
N THR A 33 -15.78 18.28 -3.45
CA THR A 33 -15.74 18.50 -4.89
C THR A 33 -15.44 17.22 -5.66
N SER A 34 -14.83 16.23 -5.00
CA SER A 34 -14.21 15.06 -5.63
C SER A 34 -13.19 15.42 -6.72
N ALA A 35 -12.77 16.68 -6.79
CA ALA A 35 -11.78 17.18 -7.74
C ALA A 35 -10.39 17.10 -7.10
N PRO A 36 -9.32 16.86 -7.88
CA PRO A 36 -7.96 16.90 -7.36
C PRO A 36 -7.66 18.20 -6.62
N ILE A 37 -7.04 18.11 -5.45
CA ILE A 37 -6.64 19.31 -4.71
C ILE A 37 -5.41 19.96 -5.34
N CYS A 38 -5.38 21.28 -5.28
CA CYS A 38 -4.22 22.08 -5.68
C CYS A 38 -3.78 22.92 -4.48
N LEU A 39 -2.68 22.49 -3.84
CA LEU A 39 -2.12 23.20 -2.69
C LEU A 39 -0.97 24.11 -3.16
N PRO A 40 -0.80 25.30 -2.55
CA PRO A 40 0.25 26.24 -2.91
C PRO A 40 1.61 25.82 -2.31
N VAL A 41 2.10 24.65 -2.71
CA VAL A 41 3.38 24.09 -2.28
C VAL A 41 4.21 23.69 -3.49
N GLU A 42 5.52 23.92 -3.43
CA GLU A 42 6.43 23.66 -4.56
C GLU A 42 7.09 22.27 -4.48
N SER A 43 7.09 21.67 -3.29
CA SER A 43 7.70 20.38 -2.99
C SER A 43 6.72 19.40 -2.35
N GLU A 44 7.15 18.15 -2.22
CA GLU A 44 6.41 17.14 -1.45
C GLU A 44 6.09 17.66 -0.04
N ALA A 45 4.85 17.44 0.39
CA ALA A 45 4.33 17.90 1.65
C ALA A 45 3.54 16.80 2.36
N LEU A 46 3.73 16.69 3.67
CA LEU A 46 2.87 15.88 4.52
C LEU A 46 1.58 16.66 4.80
N LEU A 47 0.46 16.06 4.44
CA LEU A 47 -0.86 16.60 4.72
C LEU A 47 -1.25 16.38 6.19
N GLU A 48 -2.03 17.31 6.75
CA GLU A 48 -2.51 17.25 8.12
C GLU A 48 -3.49 16.07 8.34
N GLN A 49 -3.35 15.34 9.43
CA GLN A 49 -4.30 14.27 9.73
C GLN A 49 -5.64 14.85 10.20
N GLY A 50 -6.75 14.28 9.71
CA GLY A 50 -8.09 14.68 10.15
C GLY A 50 -8.63 15.97 9.53
N ALA A 51 -7.91 16.57 8.58
CA ALA A 51 -8.43 17.70 7.83
C ALA A 51 -9.73 17.32 7.09
N ALA A 52 -10.70 18.23 7.10
CA ALA A 52 -12.06 17.95 6.60
C ALA A 52 -12.24 18.26 5.11
N ASP A 53 -11.24 18.90 4.50
CA ASP A 53 -11.27 19.49 3.17
C ASP A 53 -10.81 18.52 2.06
N TYR A 54 -10.06 17.47 2.40
CA TYR A 54 -9.64 16.44 1.45
C TYR A 54 -9.84 15.01 1.92
N GLU A 55 -9.67 14.10 0.95
CA GLU A 55 -9.71 12.66 1.12
C GLU A 55 -8.64 12.03 0.23
N PHE A 56 -7.98 10.98 0.75
CA PHE A 56 -7.11 10.13 -0.04
C PHE A 56 -7.90 8.96 -0.61
N GLN A 57 -7.87 8.80 -1.93
CA GLN A 57 -8.52 7.70 -2.62
C GLN A 57 -7.47 6.72 -3.10
N GLU A 58 -7.48 5.51 -2.54
CA GLU A 58 -6.65 4.35 -2.93
C GLU A 58 -7.08 3.79 -4.31
N GLN A 59 -7.04 4.63 -5.34
CA GLN A 59 -7.41 4.28 -6.71
C GLN A 59 -6.35 4.76 -7.69
N LEU A 60 -5.95 3.84 -8.56
CA LEU A 60 -5.11 4.13 -9.71
C LEU A 60 -5.97 4.02 -10.96
N SER A 61 -5.82 4.96 -11.90
CA SER A 61 -6.34 4.75 -13.24
C SER A 61 -5.66 3.55 -13.89
N GLU A 62 -6.36 2.86 -14.80
CA GLU A 62 -5.80 1.74 -15.56
C GLU A 62 -4.48 2.11 -16.26
N ARG A 63 -4.40 3.34 -16.77
CA ARG A 63 -3.18 3.91 -17.37
C ARG A 63 -2.03 3.98 -16.38
N GLN A 64 -2.25 4.57 -15.20
CA GLN A 64 -1.22 4.68 -14.16
C GLN A 64 -0.76 3.30 -13.67
N PHE A 65 -1.70 2.37 -13.47
CA PHE A 65 -1.37 1.01 -13.06
C PHE A 65 -0.47 0.31 -14.09
N ARG A 66 -0.82 0.36 -15.39
CA ARG A 66 -0.01 -0.23 -16.45
C ARG A 66 1.39 0.38 -16.51
N GLN A 67 1.49 1.71 -16.43
CA GLN A 67 2.79 2.40 -16.45
C GLN A 67 3.70 1.97 -15.27
N LEU A 68 3.14 1.85 -14.07
CA LEU A 68 3.87 1.36 -12.90
C LEU A 68 4.29 -0.10 -13.08
N LEU A 69 3.40 -0.96 -13.56
CA LEU A 69 3.67 -2.37 -13.79
C LEU A 69 4.78 -2.56 -14.84
N ASP A 70 4.75 -1.80 -15.93
CA ASP A 70 5.77 -1.85 -16.98
C ASP A 70 7.13 -1.39 -16.44
N LYS A 71 7.16 -0.36 -15.58
CA LYS A 71 8.39 0.08 -14.93
C LYS A 71 8.95 -0.97 -13.97
N VAL A 72 8.08 -1.66 -13.22
CA VAL A 72 8.49 -2.79 -12.37
C VAL A 72 9.07 -3.92 -13.23
N LYS A 73 8.45 -4.24 -14.38
CA LYS A 73 8.96 -5.25 -15.31
C LYS A 73 10.31 -4.88 -15.94
N GLU A 74 10.52 -3.61 -16.28
CA GLU A 74 11.78 -3.09 -16.79
C GLU A 74 12.90 -3.27 -15.75
N VAL A 75 12.66 -2.82 -14.51
CA VAL A 75 13.64 -2.93 -13.41
C VAL A 75 13.90 -4.38 -13.00
N THR A 76 12.91 -5.26 -13.14
CA THR A 76 13.04 -6.70 -12.83
C THR A 76 13.56 -7.53 -14.01
N GLY A 77 13.86 -6.91 -15.16
CA GLY A 77 14.41 -7.60 -16.34
C GLY A 77 13.42 -8.52 -17.07
N LYS A 78 12.11 -8.38 -16.83
CA LYS A 78 11.05 -9.19 -17.47
C LYS A 78 10.42 -8.54 -18.72
N GLY A 79 10.91 -7.38 -19.15
CA GLY A 79 10.40 -6.66 -20.32
C GLY A 79 11.17 -6.97 -21.60
N ASN A 80 10.61 -7.81 -22.47
CA ASN A 80 10.87 -7.99 -23.91
C ASN A 80 12.30 -7.74 -24.45
N GLY A 81 13.02 -8.82 -24.74
CA GLY A 81 14.15 -8.79 -25.69
C GLY A 81 15.12 -9.96 -25.52
N ALA A 82 15.10 -10.89 -26.47
CA ALA A 82 16.17 -11.85 -26.68
C ALA A 82 17.51 -11.13 -26.92
N GLY A 83 18.56 -11.63 -26.29
CA GLY A 83 19.93 -11.22 -26.55
C GLY A 83 20.86 -12.13 -25.76
N ASP A 84 21.44 -13.10 -26.45
CA ASP A 84 22.60 -13.84 -25.96
C ASP A 84 23.62 -12.85 -25.40
N GLN A 85 23.88 -12.91 -24.10
CA GLN A 85 25.00 -12.21 -23.51
C GLN A 85 25.83 -13.26 -22.77
N GLU A 86 26.88 -13.67 -23.48
CA GLU A 86 28.03 -14.44 -23.01
C GLU A 86 28.43 -14.04 -21.59
N MET A 87 28.63 -15.04 -20.75
CA MET A 87 29.32 -14.89 -19.47
C MET A 87 30.71 -14.32 -19.71
N THR A 88 30.98 -13.14 -19.16
CA THR A 88 32.34 -12.73 -18.81
C THR A 88 32.40 -12.17 -17.40
N ASP A 89 33.50 -12.51 -16.75
CA ASP A 89 33.76 -12.51 -15.31
C ASP A 89 33.74 -11.15 -14.60
N ALA A 90 33.44 -11.26 -13.30
CA ALA A 90 33.93 -10.48 -12.16
C ALA A 90 33.89 -8.93 -12.24
N SER A 91 32.90 -8.32 -11.57
CA SER A 91 33.09 -7.20 -10.61
C SER A 91 31.77 -6.78 -9.95
N GLU A 92 31.82 -6.68 -8.61
CA GLU A 92 30.88 -6.01 -7.69
C GLU A 92 29.46 -6.61 -7.50
N PRO A 93 28.87 -6.53 -6.28
CA PRO A 93 27.55 -7.08 -6.00
C PRO A 93 26.47 -6.23 -6.69
N SER A 94 26.21 -6.54 -7.96
CA SER A 94 25.18 -5.91 -8.78
C SER A 94 23.78 -6.30 -8.27
N ALA A 95 22.91 -5.29 -8.17
CA ALA A 95 21.47 -5.32 -7.91
C ALA A 95 20.93 -6.58 -7.22
N SER A 96 20.58 -6.47 -5.93
CA SER A 96 19.80 -7.47 -5.19
C SER A 96 18.74 -8.11 -6.10
N SER A 97 18.86 -9.40 -6.41
CA SER A 97 17.99 -10.06 -7.38
C SER A 97 16.53 -9.92 -6.95
N LEU A 98 15.77 -9.05 -7.60
CA LEU A 98 14.36 -8.85 -7.28
C LEU A 98 13.60 -10.13 -7.66
N ARG A 99 12.97 -10.77 -6.68
CA ARG A 99 12.15 -11.96 -6.91
C ARG A 99 10.73 -11.55 -7.23
N THR A 100 10.23 -11.94 -8.40
CA THR A 100 8.83 -11.73 -8.78
C THR A 100 8.02 -13.01 -8.57
N TRP A 101 6.88 -12.90 -7.91
CA TRP A 101 5.87 -13.94 -7.82
C TRP A 101 4.53 -13.33 -8.23
N GLU A 102 3.65 -14.15 -8.81
CA GLU A 102 2.29 -13.77 -9.17
C GLU A 102 1.34 -14.72 -8.44
N ALA A 103 0.30 -14.16 -7.83
CA ALA A 103 -0.73 -14.95 -7.19
C ALA A 103 -2.08 -14.24 -7.32
N THR A 104 -3.12 -15.05 -7.52
CA THR A 104 -4.50 -14.58 -7.60
C THR A 104 -5.22 -14.99 -6.32
N TYR A 105 -5.76 -14.02 -5.60
CA TYR A 105 -6.53 -14.24 -4.37
C TYR A 105 -7.88 -13.56 -4.45
N SER A 106 -8.88 -14.18 -3.83
CA SER A 106 -10.18 -13.55 -3.57
C SER A 106 -10.23 -13.14 -2.10
N HIS A 107 -10.43 -11.84 -1.86
CA HIS A 107 -10.56 -11.28 -0.51
C HIS A 107 -12.01 -10.90 -0.26
N PHE A 108 -12.55 -11.31 0.90
CA PHE A 108 -13.79 -10.79 1.43
C PHE A 108 -13.49 -9.97 2.69
N THR A 109 -13.80 -8.68 2.62
CA THR A 109 -13.67 -7.76 3.76
C THR A 109 -15.06 -7.43 4.28
N PHE A 110 -15.27 -7.60 5.57
CA PHE A 110 -16.45 -7.05 6.24
C PHE A 110 -16.03 -6.31 7.52
N THR A 111 -16.68 -5.18 7.76
CA THR A 111 -16.42 -4.35 8.93
C THR A 111 -17.25 -4.87 10.11
N GLU A 112 -16.58 -5.33 11.16
CA GLU A 112 -17.25 -5.80 12.37
C GLU A 112 -17.38 -4.64 13.36
N LYS A 113 -18.53 -3.95 13.35
CA LYS A 113 -18.80 -2.76 14.20
C LYS A 113 -18.62 -3.00 15.71
N ARG A 114 -18.72 -4.26 16.18
CA ARG A 114 -18.52 -4.61 17.61
C ARG A 114 -17.05 -4.61 18.03
N LEU A 115 -16.12 -4.72 17.09
CA LEU A 115 -14.70 -4.94 17.38
C LEU A 115 -13.79 -3.82 16.85
N GLU A 116 -14.29 -2.69 16.34
CA GLU A 116 -13.42 -1.61 15.81
C GLU A 116 -12.28 -2.13 14.92
N GLY A 117 -12.63 -2.71 13.76
CA GLY A 117 -11.66 -3.22 12.80
C GLY A 117 -12.31 -4.00 11.65
N ASP A 118 -11.50 -4.30 10.64
CA ASP A 118 -11.93 -5.08 9.49
C ASP A 118 -11.48 -6.53 9.65
N VAL A 119 -12.40 -7.46 9.40
CA VAL A 119 -12.07 -8.88 9.30
C VAL A 119 -11.88 -9.20 7.82
N VAL A 120 -10.67 -9.64 7.49
CA VAL A 120 -10.27 -10.07 6.15
C VAL A 120 -10.28 -11.59 6.11
N VAL A 121 -11.10 -12.14 5.22
CA VAL A 121 -11.15 -13.58 4.94
C VAL A 121 -10.44 -13.84 3.61
N VAL A 122 -9.41 -14.67 3.63
CA VAL A 122 -8.64 -15.07 2.45
C VAL A 122 -9.16 -16.42 1.97
N LEU A 123 -9.69 -16.45 0.75
CA LEU A 123 -10.09 -17.68 0.08
C LEU A 123 -9.06 -18.08 -0.99
N ASP A 124 -8.88 -19.39 -1.18
CA ASP A 124 -8.16 -19.90 -2.34
C ASP A 124 -9.04 -19.93 -3.61
N ALA A 125 -8.45 -20.35 -4.72
CA ALA A 125 -9.15 -20.49 -6.00
C ALA A 125 -10.33 -21.47 -5.96
N ALA A 126 -10.37 -22.39 -4.99
CA ALA A 126 -11.48 -23.33 -4.77
C ALA A 126 -12.50 -22.80 -3.74
N GLN A 127 -12.42 -21.51 -3.39
CA GLN A 127 -13.24 -20.85 -2.38
C GLN A 127 -13.12 -21.44 -0.96
N GLN A 128 -12.03 -22.14 -0.66
CA GLN A 128 -11.75 -22.63 0.68
C GLN A 128 -11.07 -21.56 1.51
N VAL A 129 -11.46 -21.43 2.79
CA VAL A 129 -10.85 -20.48 3.72
C VAL A 129 -9.41 -20.90 4.01
N LYS A 130 -8.46 -20.07 3.58
CA LYS A 130 -7.02 -20.25 3.88
C LYS A 130 -6.62 -19.58 5.19
N GLY A 131 -7.31 -18.51 5.55
CA GLY A 131 -7.02 -17.76 6.76
C GLY A 131 -8.03 -16.65 7.00
N MET A 132 -8.12 -16.26 8.25
CA MET A 132 -8.92 -15.11 8.69
C MET A 132 -8.03 -14.24 9.55
N THR A 133 -7.96 -12.96 9.19
CA THR A 133 -7.15 -11.98 9.91
C THR A 133 -8.00 -10.78 10.25
N ARG A 134 -7.94 -10.35 11.50
CA ARG A 134 -8.46 -9.06 11.89
C ARG A 134 -7.37 -8.02 11.66
N THR A 135 -7.73 -6.96 10.95
CA THR A 135 -6.88 -5.82 10.65
C THR A 135 -7.42 -4.60 11.39
N GLN A 136 -6.56 -3.91 12.13
CA GLN A 136 -6.88 -2.64 12.77
C GLN A 136 -5.90 -1.58 12.27
N ARG A 137 -6.43 -0.46 11.75
CA ARG A 137 -5.61 0.67 11.33
C ARG A 137 -5.19 1.48 12.56
N LEU A 138 -3.88 1.68 12.71
CA LEU A 138 -3.27 2.43 13.80
C LEU A 138 -3.15 3.92 13.45
N GLY A 139 -2.91 4.22 12.18
CA GLY A 139 -2.80 5.59 11.67
C GLY A 139 -2.29 5.62 10.24
N GLU A 140 -2.23 6.82 9.68
CA GLU A 140 -1.83 7.05 8.29
C GLU A 140 -1.18 8.42 8.06
N LEU A 141 -0.18 8.48 7.19
CA LEU A 141 0.49 9.70 6.76
C LEU A 141 0.21 9.88 5.26
N THR A 142 -0.40 11.00 4.88
CA THR A 142 -0.73 11.29 3.47
C THR A 142 0.27 12.28 2.90
N PHE A 143 0.94 11.91 1.82
CA PHE A 143 1.97 12.71 1.16
C PHE A 143 1.45 13.29 -0.16
N TYR A 144 1.34 14.61 -0.19
CA TYR A 144 0.98 15.36 -1.38
C TYR A 144 2.23 15.68 -2.21
N ARG A 145 2.11 15.50 -3.52
CA ARG A 145 3.19 15.73 -4.49
C ARG A 145 2.67 16.70 -5.56
N PRO A 146 3.02 18.00 -5.50
CA PRO A 146 2.46 19.02 -6.40
C PRO A 146 2.81 18.77 -7.88
N ASN A 147 3.95 18.13 -8.15
CA ASN A 147 4.44 17.85 -9.50
C ASN A 147 4.11 16.43 -10.00
N SER A 148 3.14 15.76 -9.37
CA SER A 148 2.76 14.39 -9.72
C SER A 148 1.26 14.17 -9.61
N ASP A 149 0.68 13.49 -10.62
CA ASP A 149 -0.70 13.01 -10.58
C ASP A 149 -0.91 11.81 -9.64
N LEU A 150 0.16 11.38 -8.96
CA LEU A 150 0.15 10.31 -7.99
C LEU A 150 0.61 10.85 -6.65
N HIS A 151 -0.20 10.62 -5.63
CA HIS A 151 0.14 10.84 -4.24
C HIS A 151 0.32 9.49 -3.57
N TYR A 152 0.81 9.48 -2.33
CA TYR A 152 0.91 8.23 -1.60
C TYR A 152 0.52 8.40 -0.14
N GLN A 153 0.01 7.33 0.44
CA GLN A 153 -0.32 7.25 1.85
C GLN A 153 0.50 6.12 2.46
N VAL A 154 1.14 6.39 3.59
CA VAL A 154 1.80 5.38 4.41
C VAL A 154 0.87 5.06 5.57
N ALA A 155 0.45 3.81 5.69
CA ALA A 155 -0.44 3.38 6.77
C ALA A 155 0.25 2.33 7.66
N ALA A 156 -0.08 2.36 8.94
CA ALA A 156 0.29 1.34 9.90
C ALA A 156 -0.98 0.56 10.31
N VAL A 157 -0.88 -0.76 10.25
CA VAL A 157 -1.97 -1.66 10.67
C VAL A 157 -1.44 -2.74 11.57
N THR A 158 -2.25 -3.21 12.52
CA THR A 158 -2.00 -4.50 13.19
C THR A 158 -2.78 -5.59 12.48
N ARG A 159 -2.17 -6.77 12.33
CA ARG A 159 -2.86 -7.97 11.84
C ARG A 159 -2.77 -9.07 12.87
N ARG A 160 -3.92 -9.62 13.25
CA ARG A 160 -4.01 -10.74 14.20
C ARG A 160 -4.83 -11.86 13.59
N GLY A 161 -4.41 -13.10 13.83
CA GLY A 161 -5.21 -14.27 13.48
C GLY A 161 -6.58 -14.17 14.16
N TRP A 162 -7.64 -14.42 13.40
CA TRP A 162 -9.01 -14.35 13.91
C TRP A 162 -9.70 -15.69 13.72
N GLN A 163 -10.52 -16.09 14.68
CA GLN A 163 -11.39 -17.25 14.58
C GLN A 163 -12.82 -16.77 14.73
N ARG A 164 -13.72 -17.30 13.90
CA ARG A 164 -15.15 -16.97 14.01
C ARG A 164 -15.66 -17.32 15.41
N PRO A 165 -16.26 -16.38 16.17
CA PRO A 165 -16.87 -16.67 17.45
C PRO A 165 -17.93 -17.77 17.32
N ALA A 166 -17.97 -18.70 18.27
CA ALA A 166 -18.90 -19.83 18.25
C ALA A 166 -20.39 -19.42 18.19
N GLU A 167 -20.69 -18.18 18.56
CA GLU A 167 -22.04 -17.60 18.67
C GLU A 167 -22.60 -17.04 17.35
N MET A 168 -21.81 -16.97 16.27
CA MET A 168 -22.25 -16.49 14.95
C MET A 168 -22.70 -17.62 14.01
N ARG A 169 -23.58 -18.51 14.48
CA ARG A 169 -24.20 -19.58 13.66
C ARG A 169 -25.51 -19.13 13.02
#